data_AF-A0A453SBQ9-F1
#
_entry.id   AF-A0A453SBQ9-F1
#
_cell.length_a   1.000
_cell.length_b   1.000
_cell.length_c   1.000
_cell.angle_alpha   90.00
_cell.angle_beta   90.00
_cell.angle_gamma   90.00
#
_symmetry.space_group_name_H-M   'P 1'
#
loop_
_entity.id
_entity.type
_entity.pdbx_description
1 polymer ?
#
loop_
_entity_poly.entity_id
_entity_poly.type
_entity_poly.pdbx_seq_one_letter_code
_entity_poly.pdbx_strand_id
1 'polypeptide(L)'
;MLMLAGNNLQGKIPSSIGNLSDSLEWLWLRENQISGPIPPEIGNLKSLSRLYMDYNLITGNIPPTISNLQSLVHLSFAHNKLSGQILDTIGNLVKLNSLKLDGNNISGRIPASIGRCTQLQILNLAHNSLEGNIPSEIFKISSLSEELDLSHNYLSGGVPAEVGNLINVNKISISNNRLSGNIPSTLGQCVVLEYLDISHNNLSGKIPQFLTSLSSLQNLNLSFNNFDGAVPGGGIFNNTGAVSVEGNHDLCTSIPTGGIPLCSTQVDRKGKQNSSALVLRIVMPAVSAVLLILSCIATIYWRKRMQENPHLQEFSEHMKKISYEDIVRATDRYSPANLIGSGSFGVVYKGSLRLQEDQVAIKIFSLNNYGANRSFIAECEALRNARHRNLVKIITSCSSVDSNGADFKALVFQYMPNGNLEMWLHPEDLEHGEKHILTLSRRINIGLDVAFALDYLHNQCASPLIHCDLKPSNILLDLDMVAYVTDFGLARFVLTTSNVQEGDSTSLACLKGSIGYIPPEYGMSAEI
;
A
#
# COMPACT_ATOMS: atom_id res chain seq x y z
N MET A 1 6.99 14.74 8.62
CA MET A 1 6.74 13.78 7.52
C MET A 1 5.31 13.28 7.64
N LEU A 2 4.60 13.10 6.52
CA LEU A 2 3.26 12.52 6.46
C LEU A 2 3.26 11.40 5.40
N MET A 3 3.02 10.16 5.83
CA MET A 3 3.02 8.97 4.98
C MET A 3 1.67 8.28 5.08
N LEU A 4 0.95 8.23 3.96
CA LEU A 4 -0.40 7.67 3.84
C LEU A 4 -0.49 6.72 2.63
N ALA A 5 0.64 6.15 2.19
CA ALA A 5 0.71 5.31 1.00
C ALA A 5 -0.07 3.99 1.17
N GLY A 6 -0.71 3.48 0.11
CA GLY A 6 -1.33 2.15 0.13
C GLY A 6 -2.57 2.01 1.02
N ASN A 7 -3.26 3.10 1.36
CA ASN A 7 -4.32 3.14 2.39
C ASN A 7 -5.77 3.14 1.83
N ASN A 8 -5.95 2.94 0.52
CA ASN A 8 -7.25 3.03 -0.17
C ASN A 8 -8.01 4.35 0.09
N LEU A 9 -7.30 5.46 0.38
CA LEU A 9 -7.91 6.75 0.69
C LEU A 9 -8.64 7.30 -0.53
N GLN A 10 -9.92 7.64 -0.33
CA GLN A 10 -10.80 8.23 -1.34
C GLN A 10 -11.11 9.70 -1.05
N GLY A 11 -11.67 10.39 -2.04
CA GLY A 11 -12.08 11.80 -1.96
C GLY A 11 -11.07 12.74 -2.60
N LYS A 12 -11.16 14.03 -2.28
CA LYS A 12 -10.27 15.09 -2.81
C LYS A 12 -9.25 15.53 -1.78
N ILE A 13 -8.09 16.01 -2.24
CA ILE A 13 -7.14 16.72 -1.38
C ILE A 13 -7.79 18.09 -1.04
N PRO A 14 -8.04 18.40 0.25
CA PRO A 14 -8.62 19.69 0.63
C PRO A 14 -7.58 20.80 0.56
N SER A 15 -8.00 22.05 0.33
CA SER A 15 -7.11 23.22 0.36
C SER A 15 -6.41 23.43 1.71
N SER A 16 -7.01 22.94 2.81
CA SER A 16 -6.39 22.92 4.14
C SER A 16 -5.12 22.08 4.24
N ILE A 17 -4.76 21.30 3.21
CA ILE A 17 -3.43 20.66 3.11
C ILE A 17 -2.29 21.71 3.16
N GLY A 18 -2.53 22.92 2.67
CA GLY A 18 -1.58 24.03 2.72
C GLY A 18 -1.42 24.68 4.10
N ASN A 19 -2.17 24.20 5.10
CA ASN A 19 -2.06 24.60 6.51
C ASN A 19 -1.34 23.53 7.37
N LEU A 20 -0.80 22.47 6.76
CA LEU A 20 0.11 21.57 7.45
C LEU A 20 1.41 22.30 7.83
N SER A 21 2.14 21.79 8.82
CA SER A 21 3.36 22.41 9.36
C SER A 21 4.35 22.82 8.27
N ASP A 22 4.87 24.04 8.35
CA ASP A 22 5.96 24.53 7.49
C ASP A 22 7.24 23.69 7.59
N SER A 23 7.37 22.84 8.62
CA SER A 23 8.46 21.84 8.76
C SER A 23 8.19 20.52 8.01
N LEU A 24 7.10 20.40 7.25
CA LEU A 24 6.76 19.17 6.53
C LEU A 24 7.65 18.98 5.30
N GLU A 25 8.68 18.14 5.42
CA GLU A 25 9.58 17.85 4.31
C GLU A 25 9.05 16.79 3.33
N TRP A 26 8.32 15.79 3.83
CA TRP A 26 7.90 14.62 3.03
C TRP A 26 6.39 14.45 3.12
N LEU A 27 5.73 14.39 1.96
CA LEU A 27 4.30 14.11 1.79
C LEU A 27 4.13 12.95 0.80
N TRP A 28 3.77 11.77 1.33
CA TRP A 28 3.57 10.54 0.55
C TRP A 28 2.09 10.15 0.57
N LEU A 29 1.41 10.34 -0.55
CA LEU A 29 -0.01 10.01 -0.77
C LEU A 29 -0.19 8.92 -1.85
N ARG A 30 0.89 8.30 -2.32
CA ARG A 30 0.88 7.32 -3.43
C ARG A 30 0.00 6.10 -3.15
N GLU A 31 -0.41 5.39 -4.21
CA GLU A 31 -1.17 4.13 -4.11
C GLU A 31 -2.46 4.30 -3.29
N ASN A 32 -3.31 5.21 -3.71
CA ASN A 32 -4.61 5.47 -3.10
C ASN A 32 -5.68 5.67 -4.19
N GLN A 33 -6.87 6.10 -3.79
CA GLN A 33 -8.01 6.38 -4.66
C GLN A 33 -8.36 7.88 -4.61
N ILE A 34 -7.36 8.74 -4.35
CA ILE A 34 -7.53 10.19 -4.23
C ILE A 34 -7.82 10.77 -5.62
N SER A 35 -8.78 11.68 -5.68
CA SER A 35 -9.42 12.16 -6.91
C SER A 35 -9.56 13.68 -6.93
N GLY A 36 -9.92 14.25 -8.09
CA GLY A 36 -10.04 15.70 -8.24
C GLY A 36 -8.68 16.40 -8.36
N PRO A 37 -8.66 17.74 -8.39
CA PRO A 37 -7.44 18.51 -8.67
C PRO A 37 -6.48 18.60 -7.47
N ILE A 38 -5.21 18.80 -7.79
CA ILE A 38 -4.17 19.22 -6.85
C ILE A 38 -4.50 20.66 -6.39
N PRO A 39 -4.79 20.90 -5.10
CA PRO A 39 -5.08 22.25 -4.61
C PRO A 39 -3.84 23.15 -4.71
N PRO A 40 -3.94 24.39 -5.23
CA PRO A 40 -2.82 25.32 -5.34
C PRO A 40 -2.11 25.61 -4.00
N GLU A 41 -2.82 25.47 -2.88
CA GLU A 41 -2.33 25.65 -1.52
C GLU A 41 -1.22 24.67 -1.12
N ILE A 42 -1.02 23.56 -1.84
CA ILE A 42 0.19 22.70 -1.68
C ILE A 42 1.47 23.52 -1.86
N GLY A 43 1.45 24.55 -2.70
CA GLY A 43 2.57 25.48 -2.89
C GLY A 43 2.93 26.33 -1.68
N ASN A 44 2.19 26.25 -0.56
CA ASN A 44 2.55 26.88 0.71
C ASN A 44 3.63 26.13 1.47
N LEU A 45 3.73 24.80 1.31
CA LEU A 45 4.56 23.90 2.12
C LEU A 45 6.06 23.96 1.71
N LYS A 46 6.71 25.11 1.91
CA LYS A 46 8.03 25.46 1.32
C LYS A 46 9.18 24.49 1.64
N SER A 47 9.09 23.77 2.75
CA SER A 47 10.10 22.79 3.17
C SER A 47 9.96 21.43 2.48
N LEU A 48 8.91 21.20 1.68
CA LEU A 48 8.74 19.93 0.95
C LEU A 48 9.96 19.64 0.07
N SER A 49 10.65 18.55 0.41
CA SER A 49 11.75 17.91 -0.33
C SER A 49 11.25 16.71 -1.14
N ARG A 50 10.19 16.04 -0.67
CA ARG A 50 9.65 14.82 -1.29
C ARG A 50 8.12 14.88 -1.40
N LEU A 51 7.61 14.93 -2.63
CA LEU A 51 6.19 14.94 -2.94
C LEU A 51 5.82 13.78 -3.87
N TYR A 52 5.13 12.77 -3.31
CA TYR A 52 4.68 11.58 -4.03
C TYR A 52 3.16 11.48 -3.97
N MET A 53 2.50 11.58 -5.11
CA MET A 53 1.05 11.36 -5.27
C MET A 53 0.74 10.37 -6.41
N ASP A 54 1.73 9.57 -6.80
CA ASP A 54 1.62 8.56 -7.85
C ASP A 54 0.55 7.48 -7.57
N TYR A 55 0.08 6.79 -8.61
CA TYR A 55 -0.93 5.72 -8.52
C TYR A 55 -2.20 6.16 -7.78
N ASN A 56 -2.90 7.14 -8.36
CA ASN A 56 -4.12 7.73 -7.83
C ASN A 56 -5.12 8.08 -8.97
N LEU A 57 -6.19 8.80 -8.65
CA LEU A 57 -7.23 9.25 -9.59
C LEU A 57 -7.27 10.78 -9.73
N ILE A 58 -6.15 11.46 -9.45
CA ILE A 58 -6.04 12.93 -9.45
C ILE A 58 -6.25 13.46 -10.88
N THR A 59 -7.07 14.51 -11.02
CA THR A 59 -7.47 15.09 -12.31
C THR A 59 -7.02 16.55 -12.46
N GLY A 60 -7.22 17.14 -13.63
CA GLY A 60 -6.95 18.56 -13.86
C GLY A 60 -5.46 18.86 -13.99
N ASN A 61 -5.08 20.13 -13.91
CA ASN A 61 -3.75 20.58 -14.27
C ASN A 61 -2.80 20.59 -13.06
N ILE A 62 -1.50 20.43 -13.31
CA ILE A 62 -0.45 20.72 -12.33
C ILE A 62 -0.50 22.22 -11.99
N PRO A 63 -0.76 22.63 -10.74
CA PRO A 63 -0.94 24.04 -10.43
C PRO A 63 0.40 24.79 -10.50
N PRO A 64 0.44 26.03 -11.03
CA PRO A 64 1.69 26.81 -11.14
C PRO A 64 2.42 26.98 -9.80
N THR A 65 1.68 26.96 -8.69
CA THR A 65 2.22 27.09 -7.32
C THR A 65 3.13 25.95 -6.89
N ILE A 66 3.17 24.81 -7.61
CA ILE A 66 4.18 23.76 -7.40
C ILE A 66 5.60 24.31 -7.55
N SER A 67 5.81 25.28 -8.45
CA SER A 67 7.11 25.97 -8.63
C SER A 67 7.57 26.79 -7.41
N ASN A 68 6.71 26.99 -6.41
CA ASN A 68 7.08 27.63 -5.15
C ASN A 68 7.83 26.68 -4.19
N LEU A 69 7.83 25.37 -4.46
CA LEU A 69 8.44 24.35 -3.61
C LEU A 69 9.95 24.24 -3.90
N GLN A 70 10.70 25.32 -3.67
CA GLN A 70 12.13 25.43 -4.04
C GLN A 70 13.07 24.46 -3.30
N SER A 71 12.57 23.75 -2.29
CA SER A 71 13.28 22.68 -1.57
C SER A 71 13.09 21.30 -2.19
N LEU A 72 12.23 21.17 -3.22
CA LEU A 72 11.78 19.89 -3.76
C LEU A 72 12.88 19.19 -4.55
N VAL A 73 13.17 17.94 -4.14
CA VAL A 73 14.17 17.05 -4.73
C VAL A 73 13.50 15.91 -5.51
N HIS A 74 12.34 15.43 -5.03
CA HIS A 74 11.57 14.38 -5.70
C HIS A 74 10.12 14.82 -5.90
N LEU A 75 9.68 14.80 -7.15
CA LEU A 75 8.30 15.06 -7.56
C LEU A 75 7.78 13.89 -8.39
N SER A 76 6.74 13.23 -7.90
CA SER A 76 6.11 12.08 -8.54
C SER A 76 4.59 12.23 -8.55
N PHE A 77 4.03 12.41 -9.74
CA PHE A 77 2.59 12.39 -10.01
C PHE A 77 2.20 11.29 -11.03
N ALA A 78 3.08 10.31 -11.21
CA ALA A 78 2.92 9.21 -12.17
C ALA A 78 1.59 8.44 -11.99
N HIS A 79 1.06 7.84 -13.05
CA HIS A 79 -0.16 7.02 -13.03
C HIS A 79 -1.35 7.72 -12.35
N ASN A 80 -1.80 8.81 -12.97
CA ASN A 80 -2.94 9.62 -12.56
C ASN A 80 -3.80 10.01 -13.79
N LYS A 81 -4.68 11.00 -13.65
CA LYS A 81 -5.53 11.55 -14.73
C LYS A 81 -5.27 13.05 -14.92
N LEU A 82 -4.04 13.50 -14.68
CA LEU A 82 -3.66 14.90 -14.86
C LEU A 82 -3.72 15.30 -16.35
N SER A 83 -4.04 16.56 -16.60
CA SER A 83 -4.27 17.14 -17.91
C SER A 83 -3.60 18.50 -18.07
N GLY A 84 -3.75 19.14 -19.23
CA GLY A 84 -3.13 20.43 -19.51
C GLY A 84 -1.64 20.28 -19.79
N GLN A 85 -0.88 21.38 -19.63
CA GLN A 85 0.52 21.46 -20.07
C GLN A 85 1.50 21.46 -18.90
N ILE A 86 2.73 20.97 -19.14
CA ILE A 86 3.86 21.21 -18.24
C ILE A 86 4.27 22.68 -18.42
N LEU A 87 4.11 23.50 -17.37
CA LEU A 87 4.39 24.93 -17.43
C LEU A 87 5.89 25.22 -17.31
N ASP A 88 6.37 26.27 -17.97
CA ASP A 88 7.77 26.71 -17.91
C ASP A 88 8.29 26.99 -16.49
N THR A 89 7.39 27.25 -15.53
CA THR A 89 7.73 27.45 -14.12
C THR A 89 8.32 26.21 -13.45
N ILE A 90 8.20 25.01 -14.05
CA ILE A 90 8.85 23.78 -13.56
C ILE A 90 10.37 23.95 -13.46
N GLY A 91 10.99 24.72 -14.37
CA GLY A 91 12.42 25.03 -14.39
C GLY A 91 12.91 25.93 -13.23
N ASN A 92 12.02 26.34 -12.32
CA ASN A 92 12.41 27.01 -11.07
C ASN A 92 12.76 26.01 -9.95
N LEU A 93 12.43 24.73 -10.12
CA LEU A 93 12.70 23.67 -9.14
C LEU A 93 14.11 23.10 -9.29
N VAL A 94 15.12 23.97 -9.17
CA VAL A 94 16.53 23.69 -9.50
C VAL A 94 17.20 22.60 -8.64
N LYS A 95 16.55 22.13 -7.58
CA LYS A 95 17.01 21.03 -6.71
C LYS A 95 16.40 19.67 -7.05
N LEU A 96 15.56 19.57 -8.10
CA LEU A 96 14.98 18.29 -8.49
C LEU A 96 16.04 17.31 -8.96
N ASN A 97 16.07 16.13 -8.35
CA ASN A 97 16.77 14.94 -8.82
C ASN A 97 15.82 14.01 -9.59
N SER A 98 14.54 13.95 -9.22
CA SER A 98 13.56 13.05 -9.86
C SER A 98 12.27 13.79 -10.20
N LEU A 99 11.91 13.79 -11.48
CA LEU A 99 10.62 14.26 -12.00
C LEU A 99 9.92 13.12 -12.75
N LYS A 100 8.83 12.61 -12.17
CA LYS A 100 7.99 11.54 -12.75
C LYS A 100 6.55 12.02 -12.94
N LEU A 101 6.14 12.20 -14.19
CA LEU A 101 4.80 12.65 -14.61
C LEU A 101 4.13 11.66 -15.58
N ASP A 102 4.69 10.44 -15.67
CA ASP A 102 4.28 9.42 -16.62
C ASP A 102 2.89 8.83 -16.35
N GLY A 103 2.30 8.19 -17.37
CA GLY A 103 0.98 7.55 -17.23
C GLY A 103 -0.12 8.55 -16.86
N ASN A 104 -0.21 9.66 -17.60
CA ASN A 104 -1.16 10.74 -17.40
C ASN A 104 -1.76 11.19 -18.75
N ASN A 105 -2.53 12.28 -18.74
CA ASN A 105 -3.19 12.83 -19.92
C ASN A 105 -2.67 14.26 -20.26
N ILE A 106 -1.41 14.54 -19.90
CA ILE A 106 -0.73 15.83 -20.09
C ILE A 106 -0.44 16.03 -21.57
N SER A 107 -0.63 17.24 -22.09
CA SER A 107 -0.50 17.59 -23.50
C SER A 107 0.33 18.85 -23.74
N GLY A 108 0.49 19.24 -25.00
CA GLY A 108 1.34 20.37 -25.41
C GLY A 108 2.82 20.00 -25.42
N ARG A 109 3.69 21.01 -25.47
CA ARG A 109 5.13 20.81 -25.65
C ARG A 109 5.84 20.54 -24.33
N ILE A 110 6.96 19.81 -24.38
CA ILE A 110 7.90 19.74 -23.26
C ILE A 110 8.57 21.12 -23.13
N PRO A 111 8.55 21.78 -21.96
CA PRO A 111 9.14 23.10 -21.80
C PRO A 111 10.68 23.01 -21.71
N ALA A 112 11.36 23.85 -22.51
CA ALA A 112 12.82 23.95 -22.53
C ALA A 112 13.40 24.34 -21.16
N SER A 113 12.60 24.98 -20.30
CA SER A 113 13.01 25.36 -18.95
C SER A 113 13.38 24.19 -18.04
N ILE A 114 12.97 22.94 -18.35
CA ILE A 114 13.42 21.73 -17.65
C ILE A 114 14.95 21.61 -17.64
N GLY A 115 15.64 22.12 -18.67
CA GLY A 115 17.11 22.20 -18.71
C GLY A 115 17.77 23.01 -17.59
N ARG A 116 16.99 23.78 -16.80
CA ARG A 116 17.46 24.49 -15.61
C ARG A 116 17.53 23.61 -14.36
N CYS A 117 16.90 22.43 -14.37
CA CYS A 117 16.95 21.44 -13.29
C CYS A 117 18.25 20.64 -13.38
N THR A 118 19.39 21.29 -13.16
CA THR A 118 20.73 20.74 -13.39
C THR A 118 21.17 19.64 -12.41
N GLN A 119 20.30 19.24 -11.47
CA GLN A 119 20.50 18.11 -10.55
C GLN A 119 19.71 16.86 -10.94
N LEU A 120 18.92 16.91 -12.02
CA LEU A 120 17.99 15.85 -12.39
C LEU A 120 18.73 14.57 -12.83
N GLN A 121 18.47 13.47 -12.13
CA GLN A 121 18.97 12.12 -12.40
C GLN A 121 17.94 11.28 -13.17
N ILE A 122 16.65 11.54 -12.92
CA ILE A 122 15.50 10.89 -13.58
C ILE A 122 14.53 11.94 -14.15
N LEU A 123 14.27 11.84 -15.46
CA LEU A 123 13.14 12.48 -16.14
C LEU A 123 12.26 11.41 -16.78
N ASN A 124 11.06 11.19 -16.24
CA ASN A 124 10.06 10.31 -16.85
C ASN A 124 8.77 11.08 -17.15
N LEU A 125 8.48 11.23 -18.44
CA LEU A 125 7.30 11.88 -19.02
C LEU A 125 6.50 10.92 -19.93
N ALA A 126 6.76 9.63 -19.83
CA ALA A 126 6.21 8.61 -20.72
C ALA A 126 4.68 8.49 -20.63
N HIS A 127 4.04 7.88 -21.62
CA HIS A 127 2.58 7.62 -21.61
C HIS A 127 1.75 8.87 -21.31
N ASN A 128 1.87 9.86 -22.18
CA ASN A 128 1.14 11.13 -22.14
C ASN A 128 0.68 11.53 -23.56
N SER A 129 0.26 12.78 -23.76
CA SER A 129 -0.12 13.36 -25.04
C SER A 129 0.79 14.55 -25.43
N LEU A 130 2.06 14.50 -25.03
CA LEU A 130 3.05 15.56 -25.33
C LEU A 130 3.38 15.58 -26.82
N GLU A 131 3.59 16.77 -27.38
CA GLU A 131 3.75 16.99 -28.82
C GLU A 131 4.89 17.96 -29.17
N GLY A 132 5.28 17.97 -30.45
CA GLY A 132 6.38 18.79 -30.96
C GLY A 132 7.76 18.21 -30.67
N ASN A 133 8.80 19.02 -30.87
CA ASN A 133 10.18 18.58 -30.76
C ASN A 133 10.63 18.38 -29.31
N ILE A 134 11.58 17.45 -29.11
CA ILE A 134 12.34 17.35 -27.86
C ILE A 134 13.23 18.60 -27.74
N PRO A 135 13.12 19.43 -26.68
CA PRO A 135 13.99 20.59 -26.49
C PRO A 135 15.45 20.18 -26.30
N SER A 136 16.39 20.87 -26.95
CA SER A 136 17.81 20.51 -26.79
C SER A 136 18.38 20.87 -25.40
N GLU A 137 17.66 21.73 -24.66
CA GLU A 137 17.92 22.03 -23.25
C GLU A 137 17.89 20.83 -22.31
N ILE A 138 17.08 19.80 -22.59
CA ILE A 138 17.03 18.58 -21.76
C ILE A 138 18.38 17.86 -21.78
N PHE A 139 19.03 17.83 -22.94
CA PHE A 139 20.35 17.23 -23.09
C PHE A 139 21.49 18.10 -22.54
N LYS A 140 21.20 19.26 -21.94
CA LYS A 140 22.19 20.05 -21.17
C LYS A 140 22.27 19.58 -19.70
N ILE A 141 21.37 18.70 -19.27
CA ILE A 141 21.32 18.14 -17.91
C ILE A 141 22.28 16.95 -17.79
N SER A 142 23.58 17.22 -17.65
CA SER A 142 24.62 16.17 -17.56
C SER A 142 24.57 15.30 -16.29
N SER A 143 23.70 15.65 -15.34
CA SER A 143 23.36 14.84 -14.15
C SER A 143 22.38 13.72 -14.45
N LEU A 144 21.70 13.72 -15.61
CA LEU A 144 20.86 12.60 -16.03
C LEU A 144 21.73 11.34 -16.13
N SER A 145 21.44 10.40 -15.24
CA SER A 145 22.28 9.25 -14.96
C SER A 145 21.46 7.97 -14.88
N GLU A 146 20.26 8.04 -14.34
CA GLU A 146 19.38 6.88 -14.20
C GLU A 146 18.49 6.70 -15.42
N GLU A 147 17.64 7.69 -15.73
CA GLU A 147 16.53 7.51 -16.67
C GLU A 147 16.13 8.81 -17.39
N LEU A 148 16.09 8.76 -18.73
CA LEU A 148 15.34 9.67 -19.59
C LEU A 148 14.29 8.86 -20.37
N ASP A 149 13.02 8.97 -19.98
CA ASP A 149 11.91 8.29 -20.66
C ASP A 149 10.87 9.30 -21.13
N LEU A 150 10.72 9.41 -22.45
CA LEU A 150 9.76 10.26 -23.17
C LEU A 150 8.82 9.41 -24.05
N SER A 151 8.81 8.08 -23.86
CA SER A 151 8.10 7.15 -24.73
C SER A 151 6.58 7.33 -24.70
N HIS A 152 5.86 6.78 -25.69
CA HIS A 152 4.40 6.79 -25.75
C HIS A 152 3.81 8.21 -25.66
N ASN A 153 4.18 9.05 -26.62
CA ASN A 153 3.74 10.43 -26.78
C ASN A 153 3.53 10.75 -28.28
N TYR A 154 3.35 12.03 -28.63
CA TYR A 154 3.23 12.52 -30.01
C TYR A 154 4.42 13.41 -30.42
N LEU A 155 5.59 13.21 -29.81
CA LEU A 155 6.80 13.99 -30.09
C LEU A 155 7.29 13.77 -31.52
N SER A 156 7.83 14.81 -32.15
CA SER A 156 8.16 14.81 -33.58
C SER A 156 9.45 15.56 -33.91
N GLY A 157 9.89 15.46 -35.17
CA GLY A 157 11.19 15.97 -35.60
C GLY A 157 12.34 15.03 -35.21
N GLY A 158 13.58 15.48 -35.41
CA GLY A 158 14.77 14.67 -35.13
C GLY A 158 15.18 14.68 -33.66
N VAL A 159 15.87 13.62 -33.26
CA VAL A 159 16.61 13.57 -31.99
C VAL A 159 17.73 14.62 -32.03
N PRO A 160 17.79 15.59 -31.12
CA PRO A 160 18.84 16.62 -31.12
C PRO A 160 20.24 16.02 -30.95
N ALA A 161 21.23 16.60 -31.64
CA ALA A 161 22.61 16.13 -31.59
C ALA A 161 23.24 16.34 -30.20
N GLU A 162 22.69 17.22 -29.38
CA GLU A 162 23.07 17.45 -27.99
C GLU A 162 22.90 16.21 -27.11
N VAL A 163 22.19 15.15 -27.55
CA VAL A 163 22.03 13.89 -26.80
C VAL A 163 23.35 13.29 -26.31
N GLY A 164 24.46 13.47 -27.05
CA GLY A 164 25.79 13.02 -26.65
C GLY A 164 26.36 13.66 -25.37
N ASN A 165 25.80 14.79 -24.93
CA ASN A 165 26.15 15.41 -23.65
C ASN A 165 25.71 14.58 -22.43
N LEU A 166 24.77 13.63 -22.60
CA LEU A 166 24.29 12.74 -21.54
C LEU A 166 25.25 11.58 -21.29
N ILE A 167 26.53 11.90 -21.07
CA ILE A 167 27.63 10.94 -20.92
C ILE A 167 27.46 9.93 -19.78
N ASN A 168 26.58 10.23 -18.82
CA ASN A 168 26.33 9.44 -17.60
C ASN A 168 25.02 8.63 -17.65
N VAL A 169 24.19 8.74 -18.69
CA VAL A 169 22.82 8.20 -18.67
C VAL A 169 22.77 6.69 -18.96
N ASN A 170 22.13 5.93 -18.07
CA ASN A 170 21.99 4.48 -18.20
C ASN A 170 20.80 4.07 -19.10
N LYS A 171 19.64 4.75 -18.99
CA LYS A 171 18.44 4.46 -19.78
C LYS A 171 17.99 5.67 -20.60
N ILE A 172 17.87 5.48 -21.92
CA ILE A 172 17.12 6.37 -22.82
C ILE A 172 15.97 5.59 -23.46
N SER A 173 14.76 6.12 -23.34
CA SER A 173 13.55 5.60 -24.01
C SER A 173 12.79 6.76 -24.65
N ILE A 174 12.62 6.70 -25.97
CA ILE A 174 11.86 7.67 -26.78
C ILE A 174 10.90 6.97 -27.76
N SER A 175 10.63 5.68 -27.51
CA SER A 175 9.81 4.84 -28.37
C SER A 175 8.34 5.27 -28.42
N ASN A 176 7.58 4.77 -29.39
CA ASN A 176 6.15 5.08 -29.56
C ASN A 176 5.90 6.60 -29.65
N ASN A 177 6.54 7.23 -30.63
CA ASN A 177 6.45 8.66 -30.93
C ASN A 177 6.36 8.87 -32.47
N ARG A 178 6.56 10.10 -32.94
CA ARG A 178 6.59 10.49 -34.36
C ARG A 178 7.94 11.12 -34.75
N LEU A 179 9.02 10.71 -34.09
CA LEU A 179 10.37 11.21 -34.35
C LEU A 179 10.85 10.75 -35.73
N SER A 180 11.67 11.55 -36.41
CA SER A 180 12.08 11.31 -37.80
C SER A 180 13.51 11.74 -38.10
N GLY A 181 14.05 11.27 -39.23
CA GLY A 181 15.46 11.47 -39.59
C GLY A 181 16.39 10.48 -38.88
N ASN A 182 17.69 10.77 -38.91
CA ASN A 182 18.73 9.81 -38.55
C ASN A 182 19.01 9.79 -37.03
N ILE A 183 19.51 8.66 -36.52
CA ILE A 183 20.13 8.59 -35.19
C ILE A 183 21.40 9.47 -35.17
N PRO A 184 21.53 10.45 -34.26
CA PRO A 184 22.71 11.31 -34.19
C PRO A 184 24.00 10.53 -33.86
N SER A 185 25.09 10.84 -34.56
CA SER A 185 26.41 10.24 -34.30
C SER A 185 26.97 10.54 -32.91
N THR A 186 26.54 11.64 -32.31
CA THR A 186 26.89 12.07 -30.95
C THR A 186 26.35 11.16 -29.87
N LEU A 187 25.29 10.37 -30.11
CA LEU A 187 24.79 9.38 -29.16
C LEU A 187 25.86 8.33 -28.78
N GLY A 188 26.87 8.13 -29.63
CA GLY A 188 28.05 7.31 -29.29
C GLY A 188 28.92 7.85 -28.14
N GLN A 189 28.64 9.04 -27.62
CA GLN A 189 29.29 9.62 -26.43
C GLN A 189 28.67 9.14 -25.11
N CYS A 190 27.46 8.56 -25.14
CA CYS A 190 26.77 8.00 -23.98
C CYS A 190 27.34 6.62 -23.62
N VAL A 191 28.61 6.55 -23.24
CA VAL A 191 29.37 5.29 -23.11
C VAL A 191 28.90 4.36 -22.00
N VAL A 192 28.14 4.87 -21.02
CA VAL A 192 27.55 4.07 -19.93
C VAL A 192 26.11 3.60 -20.22
N LEU A 193 25.54 3.96 -21.38
CA LEU A 193 24.17 3.62 -21.76
C LEU A 193 23.95 2.10 -21.78
N GLU A 194 23.03 1.63 -20.92
CA GLU A 194 22.66 0.22 -20.76
C GLU A 194 21.38 -0.13 -21.53
N TYR A 195 20.45 0.82 -21.66
CA TYR A 195 19.15 0.62 -22.32
C TYR A 195 18.86 1.75 -23.32
N LEU A 196 18.61 1.39 -24.57
CA LEU A 196 18.19 2.32 -25.63
C LEU A 196 16.95 1.76 -26.36
N ASP A 197 15.79 2.39 -26.17
CA ASP A 197 14.59 2.11 -26.95
C ASP A 197 14.14 3.35 -27.75
N ILE A 198 14.18 3.22 -29.08
CA ILE A 198 13.72 4.22 -30.03
C ILE A 198 12.65 3.65 -30.98
N SER A 199 12.11 2.47 -30.66
CA SER A 199 11.17 1.74 -31.51
C SER A 199 9.86 2.48 -31.75
N HIS A 200 9.06 2.05 -32.73
CA HIS A 200 7.76 2.66 -33.06
C HIS A 200 7.87 4.18 -33.26
N ASN A 201 8.73 4.56 -34.20
CA ASN A 201 8.96 5.94 -34.64
C ASN A 201 9.05 5.97 -36.18
N ASN A 202 9.42 7.12 -36.74
CA ASN A 202 9.56 7.35 -38.17
C ASN A 202 11.03 7.69 -38.53
N LEU A 203 11.99 7.20 -37.73
CA LEU A 203 13.43 7.40 -37.91
C LEU A 203 13.93 6.63 -39.13
N SER A 204 14.95 7.16 -39.81
CA SER A 204 15.40 6.64 -41.10
C SER A 204 16.92 6.68 -41.28
N GLY A 205 17.38 6.20 -42.44
CA GLY A 205 18.80 6.05 -42.74
C GLY A 205 19.40 4.77 -42.15
N LYS A 206 20.72 4.70 -42.12
CA LYS A 206 21.45 3.50 -41.66
C LYS A 206 21.57 3.44 -40.15
N ILE A 207 21.47 2.23 -39.60
CA ILE A 207 21.83 1.94 -38.21
C ILE A 207 23.32 2.29 -38.01
N PRO A 208 23.68 3.23 -37.12
CA PRO A 208 25.07 3.68 -37.00
C PRO A 208 26.01 2.64 -36.41
N GLN A 209 27.21 2.53 -36.99
CA GLN A 209 28.26 1.63 -36.50
C GLN A 209 28.71 1.92 -35.06
N PHE A 210 28.58 3.15 -34.55
CA PHE A 210 29.01 3.47 -33.17
C PHE A 210 28.26 2.65 -32.10
N LEU A 211 27.05 2.15 -32.40
CA LEU A 211 26.28 1.28 -31.51
C LEU A 211 27.02 -0.03 -31.20
N THR A 212 27.96 -0.47 -32.05
CA THR A 212 28.83 -1.63 -31.76
C THR A 212 29.89 -1.33 -30.70
N SER A 213 30.17 -0.05 -30.42
CA SER A 213 31.20 0.41 -29.49
C SER A 213 30.67 0.75 -28.09
N LEU A 214 29.35 0.79 -27.89
CA LEU A 214 28.72 1.03 -26.60
C LEU A 214 28.76 -0.26 -25.76
N SER A 215 29.89 -0.49 -25.08
CA SER A 215 30.16 -1.74 -24.35
C SER A 215 29.22 -2.01 -23.17
N SER A 216 28.61 -0.96 -22.62
CA SER A 216 27.65 -1.06 -21.50
C SER A 216 26.23 -1.41 -21.95
N LEU A 217 25.94 -1.36 -23.26
CA LEU A 217 24.59 -1.50 -23.79
C LEU A 217 24.12 -2.97 -23.65
N GLN A 218 23.03 -3.17 -22.94
CA GLN A 218 22.43 -4.48 -22.64
C GLN A 218 21.11 -4.70 -23.39
N ASN A 219 20.42 -3.62 -23.78
CA ASN A 219 19.18 -3.67 -24.56
C ASN A 219 19.15 -2.55 -25.60
N LEU A 220 18.84 -2.91 -26.85
CA LEU A 220 18.77 -2.01 -27.99
C LEU A 220 17.53 -2.32 -28.83
N ASN A 221 16.52 -1.47 -28.75
CA ASN A 221 15.30 -1.61 -29.51
C ASN A 221 15.17 -0.52 -30.59
N LEU A 222 15.32 -0.95 -31.84
CA LEU A 222 15.27 -0.16 -33.08
C LEU A 222 14.03 -0.51 -33.94
N SER A 223 13.13 -1.36 -33.43
CA SER A 223 12.04 -1.93 -34.24
C SER A 223 11.00 -0.89 -34.69
N PHE A 224 10.23 -1.22 -35.72
CA PHE A 224 9.13 -0.39 -36.25
C PHE A 224 9.55 1.07 -36.52
N ASN A 225 10.57 1.21 -37.37
CA ASN A 225 11.10 2.46 -37.91
C ASN A 225 11.28 2.32 -39.44
N ASN A 226 11.97 3.27 -40.07
CA ASN A 226 12.30 3.28 -41.50
C ASN A 226 13.81 3.17 -41.75
N PHE A 227 14.53 2.37 -40.95
CA PHE A 227 15.97 2.16 -41.14
C PHE A 227 16.27 1.31 -42.39
N ASP A 228 17.38 1.64 -43.06
CA ASP A 228 17.84 1.00 -44.29
C ASP A 228 19.25 0.40 -44.19
N GLY A 229 19.52 -0.56 -45.09
CA GLY A 229 20.85 -1.12 -45.31
C GLY A 229 21.24 -2.24 -44.35
N ALA A 230 22.54 -2.51 -44.26
CA ALA A 230 23.05 -3.63 -43.47
C ALA A 230 23.01 -3.33 -41.96
N VAL A 231 22.47 -4.26 -41.17
CA VAL A 231 22.61 -4.27 -39.72
C VAL A 231 24.10 -4.43 -39.36
N PRO A 232 24.68 -3.54 -38.51
CA PRO A 232 26.07 -3.65 -38.08
C PRO A 232 26.40 -5.00 -37.42
N GLY A 233 27.58 -5.54 -37.71
CA GLY A 233 28.11 -6.71 -37.02
C GLY A 233 29.02 -6.33 -35.86
N GLY A 234 29.01 -7.13 -34.79
CA GLY A 234 29.84 -6.89 -33.59
C GLY A 234 29.13 -6.12 -32.48
N GLY A 235 29.77 -6.06 -31.31
CA GLY A 235 29.22 -5.44 -30.11
C GLY A 235 27.87 -6.03 -29.73
N ILE A 236 26.92 -5.15 -29.41
CA ILE A 236 25.55 -5.52 -29.00
C ILE A 236 24.80 -6.39 -30.03
N PHE A 237 25.07 -6.22 -31.33
CA PHE A 237 24.41 -6.97 -32.42
C PHE A 237 24.80 -8.44 -32.48
N ASN A 238 25.84 -8.87 -31.76
CA ASN A 238 26.14 -10.29 -31.59
C ASN A 238 25.24 -10.97 -30.52
N ASN A 239 24.50 -10.21 -29.71
CA ASN A 239 23.60 -10.74 -28.69
C ASN A 239 22.16 -10.80 -29.21
N THR A 240 21.74 -11.97 -29.70
CA THR A 240 20.45 -12.19 -30.37
C THR A 240 19.22 -12.03 -29.48
N GLY A 241 19.36 -11.86 -28.16
CA GLY A 241 18.27 -11.54 -27.24
C GLY A 241 18.20 -10.07 -26.81
N ALA A 242 19.22 -9.27 -27.15
CA ALA A 242 19.34 -7.88 -26.72
C ALA A 242 18.97 -6.85 -27.79
N VAL A 243 18.88 -7.26 -29.07
CA VAL A 243 18.64 -6.35 -30.20
C VAL A 243 17.34 -6.68 -30.92
N SER A 244 16.46 -5.69 -31.00
CA SER A 244 15.22 -5.74 -31.79
C SER A 244 15.29 -4.77 -32.98
N VAL A 245 15.13 -5.30 -34.19
CA VAL A 245 15.22 -4.54 -35.47
C VAL A 245 14.04 -4.83 -36.42
N GLU A 246 13.07 -5.62 -35.98
CA GLU A 246 11.86 -5.98 -36.74
C GLU A 246 11.04 -4.76 -37.20
N GLY A 247 10.21 -4.91 -38.23
CA GLY A 247 9.38 -3.82 -38.75
C GLY A 247 10.11 -2.76 -39.59
N ASN A 248 11.44 -2.80 -39.70
CA ASN A 248 12.22 -1.99 -40.64
C ASN A 248 12.38 -2.77 -41.97
N HIS A 249 11.62 -2.41 -43.00
CA HIS A 249 11.50 -3.23 -44.21
C HIS A 249 12.73 -3.21 -45.14
N ASP A 250 13.54 -2.15 -45.08
CA ASP A 250 14.70 -1.95 -45.96
C ASP A 250 16.05 -2.36 -45.31
N LEU A 251 15.99 -3.02 -44.14
CA LEU A 251 17.15 -3.64 -43.51
C LEU A 251 17.52 -4.97 -44.17
N CYS A 252 18.82 -5.28 -44.14
CA CYS A 252 19.36 -6.59 -44.49
C CYS A 252 20.41 -7.06 -43.48
N THR A 253 20.62 -8.38 -43.38
CA THR A 253 21.63 -8.98 -42.49
C THR A 253 22.70 -9.74 -43.28
N SER A 254 23.89 -9.90 -42.69
CA SER A 254 24.96 -10.76 -43.22
C SER A 254 24.80 -12.24 -42.84
N ILE A 255 23.92 -12.55 -41.88
CA ILE A 255 23.65 -13.89 -41.33
C ILE A 255 22.12 -14.03 -41.23
N PRO A 256 21.50 -15.20 -41.51
CA PRO A 256 20.04 -15.35 -41.46
C PRO A 256 19.49 -15.15 -40.05
N THR A 257 18.75 -14.06 -39.82
CA THR A 257 18.19 -13.72 -38.51
C THR A 257 16.76 -13.23 -38.65
N GLY A 258 15.80 -13.84 -37.94
CA GLY A 258 14.51 -13.24 -37.62
C GLY A 258 13.65 -12.70 -38.77
N GLY A 259 13.68 -13.32 -39.96
CA GLY A 259 12.84 -12.89 -41.10
C GLY A 259 13.35 -11.67 -41.88
N ILE A 260 14.49 -11.08 -41.50
CA ILE A 260 15.15 -10.02 -42.27
C ILE A 260 15.89 -10.66 -43.47
N PRO A 261 15.81 -10.10 -44.68
CA PRO A 261 16.51 -10.65 -45.85
C PRO A 261 18.03 -10.58 -45.68
N LEU A 262 18.73 -11.56 -46.25
CA LEU A 262 20.18 -11.47 -46.42
C LEU A 262 20.53 -10.31 -47.36
N CYS A 263 21.58 -9.55 -47.03
CA CYS A 263 22.12 -8.53 -47.93
C CYS A 263 22.53 -9.18 -49.25
N SER A 264 21.87 -8.81 -50.34
CA SER A 264 21.92 -9.60 -51.57
C SER A 264 23.18 -9.33 -52.40
N THR A 265 24.05 -10.32 -52.44
CA THR A 265 24.49 -10.86 -53.74
C THR A 265 23.53 -12.00 -54.10
N GLN A 266 22.94 -11.97 -55.29
CA GLN A 266 21.88 -12.90 -55.73
C GLN A 266 22.18 -14.38 -55.40
N VAL A 267 21.16 -15.12 -54.93
CA VAL A 267 20.75 -16.46 -55.44
C VAL A 267 19.48 -16.93 -54.70
N ASP A 268 18.51 -17.43 -55.47
CA ASP A 268 17.26 -18.05 -54.99
C ASP A 268 17.48 -19.38 -54.23
N ARG A 269 16.54 -19.72 -53.33
CA ARG A 269 15.80 -21.01 -53.39
C ARG A 269 14.59 -21.08 -52.45
N LYS A 270 13.44 -21.48 -53.01
CA LYS A 270 12.21 -21.86 -52.28
C LYS A 270 12.21 -23.36 -51.92
N GLY A 271 11.66 -23.69 -50.75
CA GLY A 271 11.24 -25.04 -50.33
C GLY A 271 9.96 -24.93 -49.50
N LYS A 272 9.07 -25.93 -49.51
CA LYS A 272 7.64 -25.77 -49.15
C LYS A 272 7.05 -27.05 -48.51
N GLN A 273 5.87 -26.90 -47.88
CA GLN A 273 4.84 -27.90 -47.49
C GLN A 273 4.84 -28.32 -46.00
N ASN A 274 3.79 -28.09 -45.18
CA ASN A 274 2.40 -28.65 -45.06
C ASN A 274 2.35 -29.69 -43.89
N SER A 275 1.28 -29.97 -43.10
CA SER A 275 -0.18 -29.73 -43.17
C SER A 275 -0.95 -29.91 -41.82
N SER A 276 -2.11 -29.25 -41.68
CA SER A 276 -3.42 -29.67 -41.08
C SER A 276 -3.62 -30.18 -39.62
N ALA A 277 -4.42 -29.44 -38.83
CA ALA A 277 -5.77 -29.74 -38.25
C ALA A 277 -6.27 -31.20 -38.00
N LEU A 278 -7.22 -31.55 -37.09
CA LEU A 278 -7.90 -30.98 -35.89
C LEU A 278 -8.84 -32.11 -35.30
N VAL A 279 -9.55 -31.88 -34.17
CA VAL A 279 -10.73 -32.66 -33.62
C VAL A 279 -10.50 -33.79 -32.57
N LEU A 280 -10.46 -33.40 -31.29
CA LEU A 280 -11.45 -33.65 -30.21
C LEU A 280 -12.01 -35.08 -29.82
N ARG A 281 -11.95 -35.37 -28.50
CA ARG A 281 -12.75 -36.30 -27.62
C ARG A 281 -12.50 -37.82 -27.68
N ILE A 282 -12.09 -38.40 -26.53
CA ILE A 282 -12.98 -39.04 -25.53
C ILE A 282 -12.26 -39.05 -24.16
N VAL A 283 -12.91 -38.44 -23.16
CA VAL A 283 -12.68 -38.62 -21.71
C VAL A 283 -14.08 -38.86 -21.10
N MET A 284 -14.14 -39.47 -19.91
CA MET A 284 -15.32 -40.07 -19.26
C MET A 284 -15.58 -41.49 -19.81
N PRO A 285 -15.40 -42.57 -19.01
CA PRO A 285 -15.89 -42.66 -17.62
C PRO A 285 -14.94 -43.41 -16.65
N ALA A 286 -14.17 -42.71 -15.80
CA ALA A 286 -13.26 -43.36 -14.83
C ALA A 286 -13.07 -42.66 -13.47
N VAL A 287 -13.93 -41.69 -13.10
CA VAL A 287 -13.73 -40.85 -11.89
C VAL A 287 -14.82 -41.04 -10.82
N SER A 288 -15.89 -41.78 -11.11
CA SER A 288 -17.00 -42.02 -10.18
C SER A 288 -16.71 -42.99 -9.02
N ALA A 289 -15.54 -43.65 -9.01
CA ALA A 289 -15.18 -44.65 -7.98
C ALA A 289 -14.49 -44.05 -6.73
N VAL A 290 -13.89 -42.86 -6.82
CA VAL A 290 -12.98 -42.34 -5.78
C VAL A 290 -13.73 -41.61 -4.65
N LEU A 291 -14.89 -41.03 -4.93
CA LEU A 291 -15.65 -40.20 -3.97
C LEU A 291 -16.38 -41.00 -2.86
N LEU A 292 -16.54 -42.32 -3.03
CA LEU A 292 -17.22 -43.16 -2.02
C LEU A 292 -16.30 -43.60 -0.87
N ILE A 293 -14.98 -43.54 -1.03
CA ILE A 293 -14.01 -44.04 -0.04
C ILE A 293 -13.76 -43.03 1.10
N LEU A 294 -13.82 -41.73 0.80
CA LEU A 294 -13.57 -40.66 1.79
C LEU A 294 -14.71 -40.50 2.81
N SER A 295 -15.94 -40.91 2.46
CA SER A 295 -17.12 -40.88 3.34
C SER A 295 -16.94 -41.78 4.59
N CYS A 296 -16.26 -42.92 4.44
CA CYS A 296 -16.12 -43.92 5.51
C CYS A 296 -15.07 -43.56 6.58
N ILE A 297 -14.23 -42.54 6.37
CA ILE A 297 -13.17 -42.15 7.31
C ILE A 297 -13.70 -41.15 8.36
N ALA A 298 -14.64 -40.29 7.97
CA ALA A 298 -15.25 -39.28 8.86
C ALA A 298 -16.03 -39.90 10.03
N THR A 299 -16.63 -41.07 9.85
CA THR A 299 -17.46 -41.75 10.87
C THR A 299 -16.65 -42.42 11.98
N ILE A 300 -15.33 -42.61 11.80
CA ILE A 300 -14.46 -43.31 12.76
C ILE A 300 -13.89 -42.35 13.81
N TYR A 301 -13.68 -41.07 13.48
CA TYR A 301 -13.08 -40.10 14.40
C TYR A 301 -14.07 -39.53 15.45
N TRP A 302 -15.38 -39.64 15.20
CA TRP A 302 -16.44 -39.17 16.11
C TRP A 302 -16.73 -40.08 17.33
N ARG A 303 -15.87 -41.08 17.63
CA ARG A 303 -16.08 -42.06 18.72
C ARG A 303 -15.05 -42.03 19.87
N LYS A 304 -14.29 -40.95 20.02
CA LYS A 304 -13.42 -40.66 21.19
C LYS A 304 -13.36 -39.14 21.41
N ARG A 305 -13.44 -38.57 22.62
CA ARG A 305 -13.68 -39.09 23.99
C ARG A 305 -13.93 -37.89 24.94
N MET A 306 -14.72 -38.04 26.01
CA MET A 306 -15.04 -37.00 27.02
C MET A 306 -14.39 -37.28 28.42
N GLN A 307 -14.60 -36.33 29.37
CA GLN A 307 -14.42 -36.34 30.86
C GLN A 307 -13.04 -35.87 31.43
N GLU A 308 -12.91 -35.22 32.62
CA GLU A 308 -13.76 -34.30 33.44
C GLU A 308 -12.90 -33.63 34.59
N ASN A 309 -13.46 -32.67 35.38
CA ASN A 309 -12.79 -31.74 36.36
C ASN A 309 -12.49 -32.32 37.79
N PRO A 310 -11.79 -31.61 38.74
CA PRO A 310 -12.45 -30.63 39.67
C PRO A 310 -11.59 -29.49 40.36
N HIS A 311 -12.23 -28.31 40.63
CA HIS A 311 -12.15 -27.37 41.81
C HIS A 311 -10.80 -26.81 42.39
N LEU A 312 -10.71 -25.69 43.17
CA LEU A 312 -11.68 -24.77 43.85
C LEU A 312 -11.08 -23.34 44.15
N GLN A 313 -11.95 -22.33 44.30
CA GLN A 313 -11.94 -21.25 45.35
C GLN A 313 -11.79 -19.74 44.98
N GLU A 314 -12.62 -18.92 45.66
CA GLU A 314 -13.01 -17.52 45.39
C GLU A 314 -12.33 -16.44 46.26
N PHE A 315 -12.44 -15.15 45.86
CA PHE A 315 -12.74 -14.02 46.77
C PHE A 315 -13.33 -12.79 46.02
N SER A 316 -13.90 -11.81 46.75
CA SER A 316 -14.67 -10.65 46.21
C SER A 316 -14.23 -9.28 46.80
N GLU A 317 -14.81 -8.08 46.57
CA GLU A 317 -16.12 -7.65 46.05
C GLU A 317 -16.14 -6.18 45.48
N HIS A 318 -17.32 -5.54 45.46
CA HIS A 318 -17.63 -4.09 45.37
C HIS A 318 -17.85 -3.42 44.00
N MET A 319 -18.80 -3.95 43.21
CA MET A 319 -19.63 -3.17 42.27
C MET A 319 -21.10 -3.65 42.34
N LYS A 320 -22.07 -2.85 41.83
CA LYS A 320 -23.52 -3.17 41.89
C LYS A 320 -23.83 -4.51 41.21
N LYS A 321 -23.97 -5.58 42.00
CA LYS A 321 -24.07 -6.95 41.50
C LYS A 321 -25.30 -7.16 40.59
N ILE A 322 -25.03 -7.62 39.38
CA ILE A 322 -26.01 -8.22 38.47
C ILE A 322 -25.93 -9.75 38.62
N SER A 323 -27.06 -10.46 38.60
CA SER A 323 -27.07 -11.92 38.76
C SER A 323 -26.80 -12.66 37.43
N TYR A 324 -26.42 -13.94 37.52
CA TYR A 324 -26.34 -14.83 36.36
C TYR A 324 -27.67 -14.88 35.58
N GLU A 325 -28.81 -14.97 36.28
CA GLU A 325 -30.13 -15.01 35.65
C GLU A 325 -30.47 -13.72 34.88
N ASP A 326 -30.02 -12.56 35.36
CA ASP A 326 -30.21 -11.30 34.67
C ASP A 326 -29.39 -11.25 33.38
N ILE A 327 -28.19 -11.82 33.37
CA ILE A 327 -27.36 -11.96 32.14
C ILE A 327 -28.02 -12.93 31.15
N VAL A 328 -28.51 -14.09 31.61
CA VAL A 328 -29.27 -15.05 30.79
C VAL A 328 -30.50 -14.37 30.17
N ARG A 329 -31.22 -13.56 30.94
CA ARG A 329 -32.43 -12.85 30.47
C ARG A 329 -32.10 -11.71 29.50
N ALA A 330 -31.04 -10.94 29.78
CA ALA A 330 -30.64 -9.79 28.98
C ALA A 330 -30.10 -10.16 27.59
N THR A 331 -29.50 -11.34 27.47
CA THR A 331 -28.94 -11.89 26.20
C THR A 331 -29.96 -12.71 25.40
N ASP A 332 -31.22 -12.76 25.84
CA ASP A 332 -32.27 -13.66 25.33
C ASP A 332 -31.80 -15.14 25.29
N ARG A 333 -31.38 -15.65 26.45
CA ARG A 333 -30.85 -17.02 26.63
C ARG A 333 -29.67 -17.33 25.70
N TYR A 334 -28.76 -16.36 25.54
CA TYR A 334 -27.59 -16.44 24.65
C TYR A 334 -27.95 -16.63 23.17
N SER A 335 -29.06 -16.05 22.72
CA SER A 335 -29.53 -16.13 21.33
C SER A 335 -28.43 -15.77 20.33
N PRO A 336 -28.17 -16.60 19.29
CA PRO A 336 -27.19 -16.29 18.25
C PRO A 336 -27.46 -14.97 17.52
N ALA A 337 -28.73 -14.52 17.46
CA ALA A 337 -29.08 -13.22 16.87
C ALA A 337 -28.55 -12.02 17.66
N ASN A 338 -28.17 -12.22 18.93
CA ASN A 338 -27.56 -11.22 19.80
C ASN A 338 -26.03 -11.34 19.83
N LEU A 339 -25.40 -12.27 19.11
CA LEU A 339 -23.94 -12.43 19.10
C LEU A 339 -23.28 -11.24 18.37
N ILE A 340 -22.43 -10.47 19.06
CA ILE A 340 -21.64 -9.38 18.47
C ILE A 340 -20.30 -9.90 17.98
N GLY A 341 -19.67 -10.82 18.72
CA GLY A 341 -18.38 -11.39 18.35
C GLY A 341 -17.82 -12.34 19.39
N SER A 342 -16.73 -13.02 19.06
CA SER A 342 -16.01 -13.95 19.93
C SER A 342 -14.50 -13.73 19.84
N GLY A 343 -13.81 -13.93 20.96
CA GLY A 343 -12.36 -13.75 21.07
C GLY A 343 -11.73 -14.82 21.97
N SER A 344 -10.41 -14.71 22.19
CA SER A 344 -9.61 -15.70 22.92
C SER A 344 -10.08 -15.95 24.36
N PHE A 345 -10.64 -14.94 25.03
CA PHE A 345 -11.03 -15.00 26.45
C PHE A 345 -12.54 -15.05 26.68
N GLY A 346 -13.37 -14.95 25.64
CA GLY A 346 -14.82 -14.86 25.83
C GLY A 346 -15.63 -14.49 24.59
N VAL A 347 -16.93 -14.32 24.80
CA VAL A 347 -17.94 -14.06 23.77
C VAL A 347 -18.74 -12.81 24.16
N VAL A 348 -19.02 -11.93 23.20
CA VAL A 348 -19.74 -10.67 23.43
C VAL A 348 -21.13 -10.73 22.83
N TYR A 349 -22.14 -10.49 23.66
CA TYR A 349 -23.55 -10.43 23.27
C TYR A 349 -24.10 -9.01 23.39
N LYS A 350 -25.01 -8.66 22.49
CA LYS A 350 -25.94 -7.55 22.64
C LYS A 350 -27.00 -7.92 23.66
N GLY A 351 -27.42 -6.99 24.50
CA GLY A 351 -28.49 -7.22 25.45
C GLY A 351 -29.24 -5.97 25.86
N SER A 352 -30.31 -6.17 26.63
CA SER A 352 -31.10 -5.11 27.25
C SER A 352 -31.34 -5.43 28.72
N LEU A 353 -31.05 -4.46 29.59
CA LEU A 353 -31.22 -4.59 31.05
C LEU A 353 -32.41 -3.76 31.51
N ARG A 354 -33.39 -4.40 32.16
CA ARG A 354 -34.68 -3.78 32.59
C ARG A 354 -34.57 -2.55 33.52
N LEU A 355 -33.37 -2.11 33.89
CA LEU A 355 -33.11 -0.96 34.77
C LEU A 355 -32.67 0.30 34.01
N GLN A 356 -32.38 0.22 32.70
CA GLN A 356 -32.12 1.36 31.79
C GLN A 356 -32.66 1.02 30.39
N GLU A 357 -33.16 1.99 29.63
CA GLU A 357 -33.62 1.76 28.24
C GLU A 357 -32.45 1.55 27.25
N ASP A 358 -31.21 1.57 27.74
CA ASP A 358 -29.98 1.48 26.96
C ASP A 358 -29.67 0.04 26.51
N GLN A 359 -29.25 -0.12 25.24
CA GLN A 359 -28.64 -1.35 24.77
C GLN A 359 -27.24 -1.51 25.41
N VAL A 360 -26.90 -2.73 25.81
CA VAL A 360 -25.62 -3.06 26.44
C VAL A 360 -24.85 -4.12 25.66
N ALA A 361 -23.52 -4.10 25.79
CA ALA A 361 -22.64 -5.16 25.34
C ALA A 361 -22.20 -5.99 26.57
N ILE A 362 -22.39 -7.31 26.50
CA ILE A 362 -22.16 -8.25 27.61
C ILE A 362 -21.07 -9.23 27.18
N LYS A 363 -19.86 -9.06 27.73
CA LYS A 363 -18.69 -9.93 27.50
C LYS A 363 -18.71 -11.05 28.54
N ILE A 364 -18.96 -12.28 28.10
CA ILE A 364 -18.98 -13.50 28.94
C ILE A 364 -17.65 -14.21 28.77
N PHE A 365 -16.97 -14.52 29.88
CA PHE A 365 -15.62 -15.08 29.84
C PHE A 365 -15.65 -16.61 29.75
N SER A 366 -14.88 -17.15 28.80
CA SER A 366 -14.69 -18.59 28.63
C SER A 366 -13.65 -19.09 29.62
N LEU A 367 -14.05 -19.31 30.88
CA LEU A 367 -13.12 -19.61 31.99
C LEU A 367 -12.32 -20.93 31.82
N ASN A 368 -12.75 -21.82 30.92
CA ASN A 368 -11.99 -23.00 30.51
C ASN A 368 -10.71 -22.64 29.72
N ASN A 369 -10.59 -21.43 29.18
CA ASN A 369 -9.44 -20.99 28.40
C ASN A 369 -8.32 -20.46 29.33
N TYR A 370 -7.10 -20.93 29.13
CA TYR A 370 -5.95 -20.51 29.92
C TYR A 370 -5.77 -18.98 29.89
N GLY A 371 -5.76 -18.36 31.07
CA GLY A 371 -5.63 -16.91 31.22
C GLY A 371 -6.94 -16.11 31.21
N ALA A 372 -8.10 -16.69 30.86
CA ALA A 372 -9.37 -15.95 30.84
C ALA A 372 -9.74 -15.32 32.20
N ASN A 373 -9.49 -16.03 33.31
CA ASN A 373 -9.69 -15.48 34.65
C ASN A 373 -8.74 -14.29 34.95
N ARG A 374 -7.48 -14.35 34.50
CA ARG A 374 -6.52 -13.22 34.63
C ARG A 374 -6.95 -12.04 33.77
N SER A 375 -7.49 -12.30 32.57
CA SER A 375 -8.03 -11.27 31.67
C SER A 375 -9.23 -10.53 32.27
N PHE A 376 -10.17 -11.26 32.89
CA PHE A 376 -11.28 -10.65 33.64
C PHE A 376 -10.80 -9.72 34.76
N ILE A 377 -9.82 -10.16 35.56
CA ILE A 377 -9.27 -9.34 36.66
C ILE A 377 -8.55 -8.09 36.11
N ALA A 378 -7.69 -8.25 35.09
CA ALA A 378 -6.97 -7.13 34.48
C ALA A 378 -7.93 -6.07 33.91
N GLU A 379 -8.99 -6.47 33.22
CA GLU A 379 -9.99 -5.57 32.66
C GLU A 379 -10.83 -4.88 33.75
N CYS A 380 -11.15 -5.58 34.85
CA CYS A 380 -11.78 -4.98 36.03
C CYS A 380 -10.89 -3.93 36.70
N GLU A 381 -9.61 -4.22 36.90
CA GLU A 381 -8.67 -3.31 37.57
C GLU A 381 -8.36 -2.08 36.71
N ALA A 382 -8.13 -2.28 35.41
CA ALA A 382 -7.93 -1.21 34.43
C ALA A 382 -9.10 -0.22 34.44
N LEU A 383 -10.33 -0.71 34.24
CA LEU A 383 -11.52 0.14 34.09
C LEU A 383 -12.07 0.67 35.43
N ARG A 384 -11.66 0.10 36.56
CA ARG A 384 -11.88 0.70 37.88
C ARG A 384 -11.01 1.94 38.09
N ASN A 385 -9.77 1.92 37.59
CA ASN A 385 -8.75 2.93 37.86
C ASN A 385 -8.62 3.99 36.75
N ALA A 386 -9.06 3.72 35.52
CA ALA A 386 -9.03 4.64 34.39
C ALA A 386 -10.44 5.16 34.02
N ARG A 387 -10.58 6.47 33.80
CA ARG A 387 -11.83 7.11 33.35
C ARG A 387 -11.53 8.28 32.40
N HIS A 388 -11.79 8.08 31.12
CA HIS A 388 -11.61 9.10 30.08
C HIS A 388 -12.70 8.98 29.02
N ARG A 389 -13.00 10.09 28.31
CA ARG A 389 -14.09 10.17 27.32
C ARG A 389 -13.92 9.25 26.12
N ASN A 390 -12.69 8.86 25.77
CA ASN A 390 -12.35 7.94 24.69
C ASN A 390 -12.00 6.52 25.20
N LEU A 391 -12.49 6.13 26.38
CA LEU A 391 -12.36 4.77 26.94
C LEU A 391 -13.74 4.16 27.15
N VAL A 392 -13.91 2.87 26.83
CA VAL A 392 -15.19 2.19 27.05
C VAL A 392 -15.52 2.13 28.54
N LYS A 393 -16.74 2.54 28.88
CA LYS A 393 -17.24 2.57 30.26
C LYS A 393 -17.83 1.22 30.66
N ILE A 394 -17.27 0.64 31.72
CA ILE A 394 -17.89 -0.48 32.43
C ILE A 394 -19.15 -0.01 33.19
N ILE A 395 -20.26 -0.72 33.00
CA ILE A 395 -21.54 -0.49 33.69
C ILE A 395 -21.57 -1.33 34.98
N THR A 396 -21.27 -2.63 34.86
CA THR A 396 -21.18 -3.56 35.99
C THR A 396 -20.42 -4.85 35.61
N SER A 397 -20.14 -5.69 36.61
CA SER A 397 -19.51 -7.00 36.49
C SER A 397 -20.36 -8.07 37.19
N CYS A 398 -20.46 -9.25 36.59
CA CYS A 398 -20.95 -10.47 37.24
C CYS A 398 -19.75 -11.38 37.57
N SER A 399 -19.69 -11.87 38.81
CA SER A 399 -18.86 -12.99 39.23
C SER A 399 -19.74 -13.83 40.16
N SER A 400 -20.13 -15.02 39.69
CA SER A 400 -21.17 -15.89 40.25
C SER A 400 -20.85 -17.34 39.90
N VAL A 401 -21.71 -18.28 40.29
CA VAL A 401 -21.82 -19.59 39.64
C VAL A 401 -22.95 -19.60 38.60
N ASP A 402 -22.87 -20.53 37.64
CA ASP A 402 -23.92 -20.85 36.66
C ASP A 402 -24.96 -21.83 37.25
N SER A 403 -25.94 -22.25 36.43
CA SER A 403 -26.98 -23.21 36.83
C SER A 403 -26.48 -24.63 37.13
N ASN A 404 -25.22 -24.95 36.79
CA ASN A 404 -24.58 -26.24 37.03
C ASN A 404 -23.59 -26.17 38.22
N GLY A 405 -23.40 -25.00 38.83
CA GLY A 405 -22.45 -24.77 39.92
C GLY A 405 -21.02 -24.47 39.47
N ALA A 406 -20.79 -24.21 38.18
CA ALA A 406 -19.48 -23.81 37.65
C ALA A 406 -19.27 -22.30 37.74
N ASP A 407 -18.03 -21.84 37.90
CA ASP A 407 -17.69 -20.41 37.90
C ASP A 407 -18.20 -19.69 36.64
N PHE A 408 -18.83 -18.54 36.83
CA PHE A 408 -19.35 -17.68 35.78
C PHE A 408 -18.87 -16.24 35.97
N LYS A 409 -18.27 -15.65 34.91
CA LYS A 409 -17.79 -14.27 34.92
C LYS A 409 -18.21 -13.52 33.67
N ALA A 410 -18.73 -12.32 33.83
CA ALA A 410 -19.13 -11.45 32.74
C ALA A 410 -18.91 -9.97 33.06
N LEU A 411 -18.67 -9.16 32.04
CA LEU A 411 -18.60 -7.70 32.11
C LEU A 411 -19.68 -7.08 31.24
N VAL A 412 -20.30 -6.00 31.73
CA VAL A 412 -21.35 -5.26 31.04
C VAL A 412 -20.83 -3.87 30.71
N PHE A 413 -20.93 -3.50 29.44
CA PHE A 413 -20.48 -2.24 28.87
C PHE A 413 -21.62 -1.53 28.15
N GLN A 414 -21.44 -0.24 27.88
CA GLN A 414 -22.28 0.48 26.92
C GLN A 414 -22.15 -0.14 25.52
N TYR A 415 -23.27 -0.33 24.82
CA TYR A 415 -23.25 -0.80 23.43
C TYR A 415 -22.83 0.33 22.48
N MET A 416 -21.97 0.01 21.50
CA MET A 416 -21.43 0.95 20.51
C MET A 416 -22.01 0.63 19.13
N PRO A 417 -22.97 1.42 18.61
CA PRO A 417 -23.78 1.01 17.46
C PRO A 417 -23.03 0.88 16.13
N ASN A 418 -21.95 1.63 15.93
CA ASN A 418 -21.15 1.57 14.71
C ASN A 418 -20.06 0.48 14.75
N GLY A 419 -20.07 -0.40 15.76
CA GLY A 419 -19.16 -1.56 15.83
C GLY A 419 -17.72 -1.17 16.15
N ASN A 420 -16.77 -1.94 15.62
CA ASN A 420 -15.33 -1.71 15.78
C ASN A 420 -14.69 -1.13 14.51
N LEU A 421 -13.52 -0.50 14.64
CA LEU A 421 -12.81 0.15 13.54
C LEU A 421 -12.34 -0.84 12.46
N GLU A 422 -12.05 -2.09 12.81
CA GLU A 422 -11.61 -3.12 11.85
C GLU A 422 -12.65 -3.34 10.74
N MET A 423 -13.93 -3.40 11.09
CA MET A 423 -15.05 -3.53 10.14
C MET A 423 -15.15 -2.37 9.14
N TRP A 424 -14.67 -1.17 9.49
CA TRP A 424 -14.68 0.01 8.62
C TRP A 424 -13.37 0.17 7.81
N LEU A 425 -12.28 -0.43 8.25
CA LEU A 425 -11.01 -0.48 7.52
C LEU A 425 -10.98 -1.64 6.52
N HIS A 426 -11.60 -2.76 6.89
CA HIS A 426 -11.65 -4.02 6.16
C HIS A 426 -13.11 -4.52 6.11
N PRO A 427 -14.02 -3.82 5.40
CA PRO A 427 -15.38 -4.31 5.24
C PRO A 427 -15.36 -5.65 4.49
N GLU A 428 -15.92 -6.69 5.08
CA GLU A 428 -16.12 -7.97 4.41
C GLU A 428 -17.08 -7.77 3.22
N ASP A 429 -16.85 -8.50 2.12
CA ASP A 429 -17.71 -8.50 0.92
C ASP A 429 -19.05 -9.22 1.18
N LEU A 430 -19.85 -8.68 2.10
CA LEU A 430 -21.20 -9.14 2.38
C LEU A 430 -22.21 -8.36 1.52
N GLU A 431 -22.90 -9.12 0.67
CA GLU A 431 -23.96 -8.62 -0.18
C GLU A 431 -25.06 -7.94 0.66
N HIS A 432 -25.47 -6.72 0.27
CA HIS A 432 -26.59 -5.93 0.83
C HIS A 432 -26.34 -5.06 2.08
N GLY A 433 -25.12 -4.51 2.25
CA GLY A 433 -24.87 -3.35 3.14
C GLY A 433 -24.49 -2.08 2.37
N GLU A 434 -24.81 -0.90 2.90
CA GLU A 434 -24.22 0.36 2.40
C GLU A 434 -22.70 0.31 2.56
N LYS A 435 -21.92 0.80 1.58
CA LYS A 435 -20.46 0.86 1.73
C LYS A 435 -20.10 1.84 2.85
N HIS A 436 -19.65 1.28 3.98
CA HIS A 436 -19.20 2.01 5.16
C HIS A 436 -17.90 2.80 4.88
N ILE A 437 -18.03 4.00 4.32
CA ILE A 437 -16.88 4.82 3.90
C ILE A 437 -16.34 5.69 5.05
N LEU A 438 -15.13 5.37 5.51
CA LEU A 438 -14.30 6.22 6.36
C LEU A 438 -13.50 7.23 5.51
N THR A 439 -13.96 8.49 5.49
CA THR A 439 -13.24 9.61 4.88
C THR A 439 -11.95 9.94 5.64
N LEU A 440 -10.99 10.60 4.98
CA LEU A 440 -9.72 11.01 5.61
C LEU A 440 -9.94 11.84 6.89
N SER A 441 -10.92 12.76 6.89
CA SER A 441 -11.28 13.57 8.06
C SER A 441 -11.75 12.71 9.24
N ARG A 442 -12.64 11.72 9.00
CA ARG A 442 -13.07 10.76 10.03
C ARG A 442 -11.90 9.94 10.57
N ARG A 443 -11.00 9.46 9.69
CA ARG A 443 -9.80 8.70 10.09
C ARG A 443 -8.86 9.53 10.97
N ILE A 444 -8.66 10.81 10.66
CA ILE A 444 -7.86 11.72 11.48
C ILE A 444 -8.50 11.92 12.86
N ASN A 445 -9.81 12.15 12.94
CA ASN A 445 -10.51 12.33 14.21
C ASN A 445 -10.44 11.06 15.10
N ILE A 446 -10.68 9.89 14.52
CA ILE A 446 -10.53 8.59 15.20
C ILE A 446 -9.09 8.38 15.71
N GLY A 447 -8.09 8.75 14.91
CA GLY A 447 -6.69 8.71 15.33
C GLY A 447 -6.37 9.65 16.50
N LEU A 448 -6.97 10.84 16.53
CA LEU A 448 -6.85 11.80 17.63
C LEU A 448 -7.52 11.29 18.91
N ASP A 449 -8.74 10.75 18.81
CA ASP A 449 -9.46 10.14 19.93
C ASP A 449 -8.67 9.01 20.61
N VAL A 450 -8.09 8.12 19.81
CA VAL A 450 -7.22 7.03 20.30
C VAL A 450 -5.93 7.60 20.91
N ALA A 451 -5.31 8.60 20.28
CA ALA A 451 -4.12 9.25 20.84
C ALA A 451 -4.40 9.92 22.20
N PHE A 452 -5.55 10.60 22.36
CA PHE A 452 -5.96 11.18 23.64
C PHE A 452 -6.23 10.11 24.72
N ALA A 453 -6.82 8.97 24.33
CA ALA A 453 -6.98 7.84 25.25
C ALA A 453 -5.63 7.29 25.75
N LEU A 454 -4.65 7.11 24.86
CA LEU A 454 -3.33 6.59 25.21
C LEU A 454 -2.50 7.59 26.03
N ASP A 455 -2.54 8.88 25.68
CA ASP A 455 -1.88 9.93 26.47
C ASP A 455 -2.44 9.99 27.90
N TYR A 456 -3.76 9.90 28.05
CA TYR A 456 -4.39 9.79 29.36
C TYR A 456 -3.89 8.57 30.15
N LEU A 457 -3.90 7.38 29.53
CA LEU A 457 -3.50 6.13 30.16
C LEU A 457 -2.02 6.09 30.57
N HIS A 458 -1.13 6.64 29.73
CA HIS A 458 0.31 6.59 29.95
C HIS A 458 0.83 7.74 30.83
N ASN A 459 0.28 8.95 30.68
CA ASN A 459 0.86 10.18 31.23
C ASN A 459 -0.03 10.88 32.29
N GLN A 460 -1.33 10.59 32.34
CA GLN A 460 -2.29 11.30 33.22
C GLN A 460 -2.94 10.42 34.30
N CYS A 461 -2.94 9.09 34.14
CA CYS A 461 -3.37 8.15 35.18
C CYS A 461 -2.41 8.16 36.39
N ALA A 462 -2.96 8.16 37.61
CA ALA A 462 -2.18 8.13 38.86
C ALA A 462 -1.28 6.88 39.00
N SER A 463 -1.60 5.80 38.30
CA SER A 463 -0.71 4.69 38.01
C SER A 463 -0.74 4.46 36.51
N PRO A 464 0.35 4.72 35.77
CA PRO A 464 0.39 4.56 34.32
C PRO A 464 -0.03 3.14 33.90
N LEU A 465 -0.88 3.04 32.90
CA LEU A 465 -1.53 1.80 32.48
C LEU A 465 -1.27 1.53 31.00
N ILE A 466 -0.55 0.45 30.70
CA ILE A 466 -0.24 0.04 29.32
C ILE A 466 -1.32 -0.94 28.83
N HIS A 467 -1.90 -0.69 27.65
CA HIS A 467 -2.99 -1.50 27.09
C HIS A 467 -2.56 -2.93 26.69
N CYS A 468 -1.35 -3.09 26.18
CA CYS A 468 -0.74 -4.34 25.67
C CYS A 468 -1.45 -5.03 24.48
N ASP A 469 -2.66 -4.65 24.07
CA ASP A 469 -3.34 -5.17 22.86
C ASP A 469 -4.10 -4.08 22.08
N LEU A 470 -3.40 -3.06 21.59
CA LEU A 470 -4.04 -1.99 20.81
C LEU A 470 -4.10 -2.36 19.32
N LYS A 471 -5.30 -2.43 18.76
CA LYS A 471 -5.59 -2.82 17.37
C LYS A 471 -6.98 -2.31 16.93
N PRO A 472 -7.32 -2.28 15.63
CA PRO A 472 -8.62 -1.81 15.15
C PRO A 472 -9.85 -2.52 15.74
N SER A 473 -9.77 -3.83 16.01
CA SER A 473 -10.88 -4.58 16.68
C SER A 473 -11.20 -4.04 18.08
N ASN A 474 -10.20 -3.46 18.74
CA ASN A 474 -10.25 -2.94 20.10
C ASN A 474 -10.52 -1.42 20.14
N ILE A 475 -10.90 -0.82 19.01
CA ILE A 475 -11.42 0.54 18.91
C ILE A 475 -12.89 0.48 18.52
N LEU A 476 -13.80 0.84 19.44
CA LEU A 476 -15.24 0.91 19.16
C LEU A 476 -15.66 2.32 18.74
N LEU A 477 -16.74 2.41 17.97
CA LEU A 477 -17.30 3.66 17.44
C LEU A 477 -18.75 3.86 17.92
N ASP A 478 -19.02 5.01 18.52
CA ASP A 478 -20.39 5.41 18.87
C ASP A 478 -21.16 5.95 17.65
N LEU A 479 -22.39 6.43 17.88
CA LEU A 479 -23.27 6.98 16.83
C LEU A 479 -22.66 8.17 16.08
N ASP A 480 -21.85 8.99 16.75
CA ASP A 480 -21.23 10.20 16.20
C ASP A 480 -19.84 9.92 15.57
N MET A 481 -19.43 8.65 15.50
CA MET A 481 -18.12 8.17 15.06
C MET A 481 -16.96 8.60 15.96
N VAL A 482 -17.22 8.88 17.24
CA VAL A 482 -16.18 9.09 18.26
C VAL A 482 -15.57 7.74 18.63
N ALA A 483 -14.25 7.69 18.78
CA ALA A 483 -13.53 6.45 19.06
C ALA A 483 -13.32 6.18 20.55
N TYR A 484 -13.49 4.92 20.94
CA TYR A 484 -13.34 4.42 22.30
C TYR A 484 -12.43 3.19 22.34
N VAL A 485 -11.34 3.25 23.11
CA VAL A 485 -10.45 2.09 23.34
C VAL A 485 -11.12 1.08 24.29
N THR A 486 -11.03 -0.20 23.96
CA THR A 486 -11.64 -1.33 24.69
C THR A 486 -10.73 -2.56 24.78
N ASP A 487 -11.16 -3.56 25.54
CA ASP A 487 -10.48 -4.84 25.81
C ASP A 487 -9.14 -4.73 26.56
N PHE A 488 -9.25 -4.32 27.83
CA PHE A 488 -8.11 -4.22 28.75
C PHE A 488 -7.67 -5.58 29.32
N GLY A 489 -8.08 -6.71 28.72
CA GLY A 489 -7.78 -8.06 29.22
C GLY A 489 -6.29 -8.42 29.28
N LEU A 490 -5.42 -7.69 28.57
CA LEU A 490 -3.97 -7.86 28.64
C LEU A 490 -3.23 -6.71 29.35
N ALA A 491 -3.96 -5.67 29.79
CA ALA A 491 -3.39 -4.45 30.32
C ALA A 491 -2.58 -4.64 31.61
N ARG A 492 -1.64 -3.72 31.87
CA ARG A 492 -0.74 -3.77 33.02
C ARG A 492 -0.43 -2.37 33.55
N PHE A 493 -0.47 -2.21 34.88
CA PHE A 493 0.07 -1.03 35.54
C PHE A 493 1.61 -1.05 35.53
N VAL A 494 2.22 0.10 35.30
CA VAL A 494 3.67 0.29 35.44
C VAL A 494 3.98 0.51 36.93
N LEU A 495 4.69 -0.45 37.53
CA LEU A 495 5.12 -0.34 38.92
C LEU A 495 6.39 0.52 39.02
N THR A 496 6.23 1.75 39.49
CA THR A 496 7.35 2.61 39.93
C THR A 496 7.76 2.25 41.36
N THR A 497 8.53 1.18 41.52
CA THR A 497 9.02 0.75 42.84
C THR A 497 10.20 1.59 43.33
N SER A 498 9.90 2.62 44.12
CA SER A 498 10.70 2.87 45.32
C SER A 498 10.18 1.96 46.45
N ASN A 499 11.02 1.01 46.88
CA ASN A 499 10.80 0.01 47.95
C ASN A 499 9.93 -1.22 47.65
N VAL A 500 10.45 -2.16 46.84
CA VAL A 500 10.16 -3.61 47.01
C VAL A 500 11.49 -4.37 46.97
N GLN A 501 11.64 -5.38 47.83
CA GLN A 501 12.85 -6.21 47.94
C GLN A 501 13.01 -7.14 46.72
N GLU A 502 14.26 -7.52 46.43
CA GLU A 502 14.60 -8.52 45.42
C GLU A 502 13.88 -9.86 45.70
N GLY A 503 12.92 -10.23 44.85
CA GLY A 503 12.13 -11.46 45.01
C GLY A 503 11.11 -11.65 43.90
N ASP A 504 10.19 -10.69 43.73
CA ASP A 504 9.15 -10.74 42.70
C ASP A 504 9.51 -9.89 41.48
N SER A 505 10.49 -10.37 40.69
CA SER A 505 10.66 -9.88 39.33
C SER A 505 9.44 -10.29 38.50
N THR A 506 8.59 -9.33 38.13
CA THR A 506 7.48 -9.55 37.18
C THR A 506 8.05 -9.75 35.77
N SER A 507 8.65 -10.91 35.55
CA SER A 507 9.26 -11.32 34.30
C SER A 507 8.30 -11.16 33.13
N LEU A 508 8.84 -10.75 31.98
CA LEU A 508 8.17 -10.66 30.68
C LEU A 508 7.88 -12.06 30.08
N ALA A 509 7.56 -13.04 30.93
CA ALA A 509 7.55 -14.49 30.65
C ALA A 509 6.44 -14.98 29.69
N CYS A 510 5.80 -14.09 28.94
CA CYS A 510 4.94 -14.43 27.81
C CYS A 510 4.81 -13.23 26.87
N LEU A 511 5.09 -13.45 25.59
CA LEU A 511 4.76 -12.52 24.51
C LEU A 511 3.26 -12.20 24.58
N LYS A 512 2.89 -10.91 24.60
CA LYS A 512 1.50 -10.44 24.72
C LYS A 512 1.17 -9.46 23.61
N GLY A 513 -0.10 -9.51 23.18
CA GLY A 513 -0.66 -8.70 22.09
C GLY A 513 -1.03 -9.54 20.88
N SER A 514 -1.76 -8.95 19.95
CA SER A 514 -2.22 -9.60 18.72
C SER A 514 -1.15 -9.60 17.63
N ILE A 515 -1.00 -10.72 16.93
CA ILE A 515 -0.03 -10.88 15.83
C ILE A 515 -0.22 -9.75 14.80
N GLY A 516 0.90 -9.12 14.39
CA GLY A 516 0.90 -7.92 13.53
C GLY A 516 0.90 -6.59 14.30
N TYR A 517 0.53 -6.58 15.58
CA TYR A 517 0.50 -5.39 16.45
C TYR A 517 1.46 -5.49 17.66
N ILE A 518 2.14 -6.62 17.85
CA ILE A 518 3.15 -6.80 18.90
C ILE A 518 4.41 -5.98 18.54
N PRO A 519 4.92 -5.12 19.44
CA PRO A 519 6.16 -4.38 19.20
C PRO A 519 7.35 -5.34 19.00
N PRO A 520 8.24 -5.10 18.00
CA PRO A 520 9.33 -6.01 17.65
C PRO A 520 10.29 -6.28 18.81
N GLU A 521 10.49 -5.31 19.70
CA GLU A 521 11.34 -5.43 20.89
C GLU A 521 10.89 -6.55 21.84
N TYR A 522 9.60 -6.90 21.89
CA TYR A 522 9.10 -8.01 22.71
C TYR A 522 9.48 -9.38 22.13
N GLY A 523 9.87 -9.46 20.85
CA GLY A 523 10.46 -10.65 20.23
C GLY A 523 11.99 -10.71 20.33
N MET A 524 12.64 -9.64 20.77
CA MET A 524 14.11 -9.54 20.87
C MET A 524 14.65 -9.94 22.25
N SER A 525 13.80 -10.05 23.27
CA SER A 525 14.19 -10.39 24.65
C SER A 525 14.46 -11.89 24.83
N ALA A 526 15.53 -12.38 24.20
CA ALA A 526 16.15 -13.68 24.49
C ALA A 526 17.34 -13.56 25.48
N GLU A 527 17.90 -12.35 25.66
CA GLU A 527 19.02 -12.09 26.58
C GLU A 527 18.87 -10.72 27.28
N ILE A 528 18.57 -10.74 28.60
CA ILE A 528 19.10 -9.83 29.64
C ILE A 528 19.32 -10.69 30.89
#